data_AF-A0A651F9K5-F1
#
_entry.id   AF-A0A651F9K5-F1
#
_cell.length_a   1.000
_cell.length_b   1.000
_cell.length_c   1.000
_cell.angle_alpha   90.00
_cell.angle_beta   90.00
_cell.angle_gamma   90.00
#
_symmetry.space_group_name_H-M   'P 1'
#
loop_
_entity.id
_entity.type
_entity.pdbx_description
1 polymer ?
#
loop_
_entity_poly.entity_id
_entity_poly.type
_entity_poly.pdbx_seq_one_letter_code
_entity_poly.pdbx_strand_id
1 'polypeptide(L)'
;ATYKRGTLLLQDLVRLRQLLNDADRPFQVLVAGKAHPADGPGKEIIRQIVKMAASDDNLRRIVFLEDYDMEIGRRLVQGCDLWLNTPRRGMEASGTSGMKAAMNGVINCSILDGWWDEAYEAETGFAIGKGEIYEDSEEQDDIENRALLNLLERQILPEFYGRDESGLPRKWIQRMKQCISVMTPRFSTMRMVNDYTEQFYLLAHGLSISLQADGLREAGELAKQIERFRRHWPEVAVERVSSDAEVTVPVNKPVHVEAVVRHGALSAEEISVELYHGEVTSLGDMVNAKVTRMHARPDGSQGDGRTVFTGAFSPSGSGRRGFTVRAVPHDERLIGTFIPGLITWDTGASETPLQRIGSEPTRTPQGAHA
;
A
#
# COMPACT_ATOMS: atom_id res chain seq x y z
N ALA A 1 14.08 13.97 10.41
CA ALA A 1 12.75 13.37 10.67
C ALA A 1 12.89 12.05 11.42
N THR A 2 12.22 11.92 12.56
CA THR A 2 12.29 10.77 13.48
C THR A 2 11.61 9.52 12.94
N TYR A 3 10.50 9.66 12.21
CA TYR A 3 9.77 8.52 11.66
C TYR A 3 10.59 7.68 10.66
N LYS A 4 11.68 8.24 10.09
CA LYS A 4 12.60 7.50 9.20
C LYS A 4 13.50 6.50 9.93
N ARG A 5 13.57 6.59 11.26
CA ARG A 5 14.33 5.71 12.17
C ARG A 5 15.75 5.42 11.70
N GLY A 6 16.53 6.47 11.43
CA GLY A 6 17.92 6.36 10.98
C GLY A 6 18.85 5.67 12.00
N THR A 7 18.42 5.54 13.26
CA THR A 7 19.13 4.83 14.33
C THR A 7 18.68 3.37 14.49
N LEU A 8 17.70 2.87 13.73
CA LEU A 8 17.15 1.52 13.92
C LEU A 8 18.25 0.46 13.86
N LEU A 9 19.16 0.53 12.88
CA LEU A 9 20.28 -0.40 12.74
C LEU A 9 21.22 -0.41 13.97
N LEU A 10 21.22 0.68 14.75
CA LEU A 10 22.17 0.94 15.83
C LEU A 10 21.68 0.48 17.20
N GLN A 11 20.48 -0.09 17.30
CA GLN A 11 19.93 -0.53 18.59
C GLN A 11 20.72 -1.71 19.19
N ASP A 12 21.01 -2.74 18.39
CA ASP A 12 21.87 -3.87 18.80
C ASP A 12 23.30 -3.69 18.29
N LEU A 13 24.07 -2.89 19.03
CA LEU A 13 25.47 -2.62 18.71
C LEU A 13 26.37 -3.84 18.82
N VAL A 14 26.05 -4.80 19.68
CA VAL A 14 26.88 -6.00 19.85
C VAL A 14 26.86 -6.80 18.56
N ARG A 15 25.67 -7.04 18.02
CA ARG A 15 25.50 -7.78 16.77
C ARG A 15 25.95 -6.97 15.56
N LEU A 16 25.67 -5.66 15.52
CA LEU A 16 26.13 -4.81 14.43
C LEU A 16 27.67 -4.79 14.33
N ARG A 17 28.38 -4.72 15.46
CA ARG A 17 29.86 -4.80 15.49
C ARG A 17 30.38 -6.10 14.89
N GLN A 18 29.74 -7.23 15.22
CA GLN A 18 30.14 -8.53 14.67
C GLN A 18 29.99 -8.54 13.14
N LEU A 19 28.87 -8.03 12.62
CA LEU A 19 28.65 -8.00 11.17
C LEU A 19 29.58 -7.02 10.45
N LEU A 20 29.83 -5.83 11.01
CA LEU A 20 30.73 -4.83 10.40
C LEU A 20 32.19 -5.31 10.33
N ASN A 21 32.59 -6.18 11.26
CA ASN A 21 33.96 -6.69 11.36
C ASN A 21 34.09 -8.16 10.95
N ASP A 22 33.08 -8.73 10.26
CA ASP A 22 33.21 -10.02 9.59
C ASP A 22 34.31 -9.90 8.52
N ALA A 23 35.38 -10.71 8.67
CA ALA A 23 36.55 -10.67 7.80
C ALA A 23 36.24 -11.22 6.40
N ASP A 24 35.28 -12.14 6.29
CA ASP A 24 34.90 -12.77 5.03
C ASP A 24 33.84 -11.95 4.30
N ARG A 25 33.00 -11.21 5.04
CA ARG A 25 31.86 -10.45 4.51
C ARG A 25 31.74 -9.05 5.11
N PRO A 26 32.76 -8.19 4.99
CA PRO A 26 32.71 -6.85 5.56
C PRO A 26 31.63 -6.01 4.89
N PHE A 27 31.03 -5.04 5.57
CA PHE A 27 30.17 -4.06 4.90
C PHE A 27 30.33 -2.68 5.52
N GLN A 28 29.93 -1.66 4.75
CA GLN A 28 30.01 -0.27 5.12
C GLN A 28 28.61 0.33 5.16
N VAL A 29 28.37 1.19 6.14
CA VAL A 29 27.12 1.95 6.25
C VAL A 29 27.42 3.39 5.91
N LEU A 30 26.81 3.88 4.83
CA LEU A 30 26.82 5.29 4.49
C LEU A 30 25.51 5.92 4.96
N VAL A 31 25.59 6.90 5.85
CA VAL A 31 24.44 7.68 6.31
C VAL A 31 24.57 9.08 5.74
N ALA A 32 23.54 9.58 5.08
CA ALA A 32 23.52 10.94 4.56
C ALA A 32 22.18 11.60 4.86
N GLY A 33 22.20 12.89 5.22
CA GLY A 33 20.96 13.63 5.45
C GLY A 33 21.19 14.99 6.09
N LYS A 34 20.19 15.85 5.97
CA LYS A 34 20.13 17.16 6.63
C LYS A 34 18.97 17.16 7.61
N ALA A 35 19.21 17.60 8.84
CA ALA A 35 18.14 17.95 9.76
C ALA A 35 17.78 19.43 9.56
N HIS A 36 16.49 19.73 9.50
CA HIS A 36 16.03 21.12 9.48
C HIS A 36 16.55 21.87 10.72
N PRO A 37 16.86 23.18 10.66
CA PRO A 37 17.34 23.92 11.83
C PRO A 37 16.42 23.84 13.06
N ALA A 38 15.12 23.70 12.84
CA ALA A 38 14.11 23.51 13.90
C ALA A 38 13.83 22.03 14.26
N ASP A 39 14.39 21.05 13.54
CA ASP A 39 14.22 19.61 13.82
C ASP A 39 15.25 19.15 14.87
N GLY A 40 15.00 19.52 16.13
CA GLY A 40 15.81 19.11 17.28
C GLY A 40 16.04 17.59 17.35
N PRO A 41 14.97 16.77 17.25
CA PRO A 41 15.10 15.31 17.22
C PRO A 41 15.95 14.78 16.06
N GLY A 42 15.80 15.33 14.85
CA GLY A 42 16.64 14.96 13.70
C GLY A 42 18.12 15.28 13.90
N LYS A 43 18.43 16.42 14.55
CA LYS A 43 19.81 16.76 14.92
C LYS A 43 20.39 15.79 15.94
N GLU A 44 19.58 15.33 16.89
CA GLU A 44 20.02 14.35 17.89
C GLU A 44 20.35 12.99 17.25
N ILE A 45 19.55 12.54 16.28
CA ILE A 45 19.85 11.33 15.49
C ILE A 45 21.23 11.45 14.82
N ILE A 46 21.49 12.56 14.13
CA ILE A 46 22.79 12.78 13.46
C ILE A 46 23.93 12.79 14.49
N ARG A 47 23.73 13.49 15.63
CA ARG A 47 24.71 13.54 16.71
C ARG A 47 25.03 12.16 17.26
N GLN A 48 24.03 11.31 17.47
CA GLN A 48 24.22 9.94 17.95
C GLN A 48 25.05 9.11 16.96
N ILE A 49 24.71 9.16 15.68
CA ILE A 49 25.42 8.43 14.62
C ILE A 49 26.89 8.84 14.57
N VAL A 50 27.16 10.15 14.51
CA VAL A 50 28.53 10.70 14.43
C VAL A 50 29.33 10.37 15.69
N LYS A 51 28.76 10.63 16.88
CA LYS A 51 29.43 10.36 18.16
C LYS A 51 29.78 8.88 18.28
N MET A 52 28.87 8.01 17.89
CA MET A 52 29.04 6.58 18.00
C MET A 52 30.11 6.06 17.03
N ALA A 53 30.05 6.47 15.76
CA ALA A 53 31.06 6.12 14.75
C ALA A 53 32.48 6.59 15.15
N ALA A 54 32.59 7.72 15.86
CA ALA A 54 33.87 8.23 16.35
C ALA A 54 34.34 7.57 17.66
N SER A 55 33.43 6.99 18.46
CA SER A 55 33.73 6.49 19.81
C SER A 55 34.25 5.06 19.88
N ASP A 56 34.13 4.29 18.80
CA ASP A 56 34.42 2.86 18.79
C ASP A 56 35.11 2.46 17.48
N ASP A 57 36.32 1.93 17.58
CA ASP A 57 37.10 1.48 16.43
C ASP A 57 36.40 0.38 15.62
N ASN A 58 35.55 -0.43 16.27
CA ASN A 58 34.76 -1.47 15.61
C ASN A 58 33.60 -0.90 14.79
N LEU A 59 33.32 0.40 14.87
CA LEU A 59 32.25 1.09 14.13
C LEU A 59 32.77 2.04 13.04
N ARG A 60 34.08 2.03 12.75
CA ARG A 60 34.72 2.89 11.73
C ARG A 60 34.17 2.71 10.31
N ARG A 61 33.43 1.63 10.05
CA ARG A 61 32.72 1.38 8.78
C ARG A 61 31.36 2.08 8.70
N ILE A 62 30.97 2.86 9.70
CA ILE A 62 29.83 3.77 9.62
C ILE A 62 30.35 5.16 9.28
N VAL A 63 29.98 5.67 8.11
CA VAL A 63 30.42 6.98 7.63
C VAL A 63 29.20 7.89 7.46
N PHE A 64 29.25 9.04 8.11
CA PHE A 64 28.26 10.10 7.92
C PHE A 64 28.74 11.05 6.80
N LEU A 65 27.93 11.21 5.76
CA LEU A 65 28.18 12.13 4.66
C LEU A 65 27.39 13.42 4.91
N GLU A 66 28.15 14.49 5.16
CA GLU A 66 27.61 15.81 5.39
C GLU A 66 27.01 16.40 4.10
N ASP A 67 26.16 17.40 4.30
CA ASP A 67 25.63 18.24 3.24
C ASP A 67 24.91 17.56 2.07
N TYR A 68 24.24 16.41 2.31
CA TYR A 68 23.43 15.71 1.32
C TYR A 68 22.61 16.65 0.42
N ASP A 69 22.84 16.53 -0.89
CA ASP A 69 22.21 17.27 -1.95
C ASP A 69 22.02 16.39 -3.19
N MET A 70 21.71 16.99 -4.33
CA MET A 70 21.55 16.25 -5.58
C MET A 70 22.85 15.63 -6.10
N GLU A 71 24.01 16.24 -5.85
CA GLU A 71 25.29 15.71 -6.30
C GLU A 71 25.66 14.47 -5.49
N ILE A 72 25.61 14.55 -4.16
CA ILE A 72 25.83 13.41 -3.27
C ILE A 72 24.79 12.31 -3.55
N GLY A 73 23.52 12.69 -3.71
CA GLY A 73 22.45 11.77 -4.06
C GLY A 73 22.73 11.00 -5.34
N ARG A 74 23.20 11.69 -6.40
CA ARG A 74 23.57 11.06 -7.67
C ARG A 74 24.71 10.06 -7.51
N ARG A 75 25.75 10.40 -6.73
CA ARG A 75 26.88 9.50 -6.47
C ARG A 75 26.45 8.27 -5.67
N LEU A 76 25.62 8.46 -4.64
CA LEU A 76 25.15 7.38 -3.78
C LEU A 76 24.30 6.36 -4.54
N VAL A 77 23.33 6.79 -5.34
CA VAL A 77 22.50 5.84 -6.09
C VAL A 77 23.28 5.09 -7.17
N GLN A 78 24.47 5.55 -7.56
CA GLN A 78 25.35 4.86 -8.52
C GLN A 78 26.41 3.98 -7.85
N GLY A 79 26.70 4.21 -6.56
CA GLY A 79 27.82 3.58 -5.85
C GLY A 79 27.42 2.63 -4.73
N CYS A 80 26.18 2.69 -4.22
CA CYS A 80 25.71 1.77 -3.18
C CYS A 80 25.30 0.41 -3.76
N ASP A 81 25.53 -0.66 -3.03
CA ASP A 81 25.01 -1.99 -3.38
C ASP A 81 23.59 -2.22 -2.83
N LEU A 82 23.34 -1.71 -1.62
CA LEU A 82 22.07 -1.84 -0.90
C LEU A 82 21.54 -0.46 -0.49
N TRP A 83 20.26 -0.19 -0.74
CA TRP A 83 19.56 1.01 -0.31
C TRP A 83 18.60 0.68 0.84
N LEU A 84 18.90 1.16 2.05
CA LEU A 84 18.15 0.88 3.26
C LEU A 84 17.14 1.98 3.57
N ASN A 85 15.87 1.62 3.78
CA ASN A 85 14.86 2.52 4.33
C ASN A 85 14.14 1.86 5.52
N THR A 86 14.07 2.55 6.65
CA THR A 86 13.42 2.04 7.87
C THR A 86 12.30 2.96 8.38
N PRO A 87 11.39 3.46 7.50
CA PRO A 87 10.30 4.31 7.97
C PRO A 87 9.38 3.56 8.91
N ARG A 88 8.79 4.26 9.87
CA ARG A 88 7.67 3.72 10.66
C ARG A 88 6.47 3.59 9.74
N ARG A 89 5.92 2.38 9.63
CA ARG A 89 4.85 2.05 8.68
C ARG A 89 3.65 3.00 8.82
N GLY A 90 3.09 3.42 7.69
CA GLY A 90 2.00 4.39 7.60
C GLY A 90 2.46 5.86 7.63
N MET A 91 3.76 6.13 7.86
CA MET A 91 4.29 7.50 7.93
C MET A 91 5.06 7.90 6.67
N GLU A 92 5.51 6.95 5.84
CA GLU A 92 6.08 7.26 4.53
C GLU A 92 4.99 7.10 3.46
N ALA A 93 4.51 8.22 2.92
CA ALA A 93 3.48 8.18 1.88
C ALA A 93 3.95 7.51 0.57
N SER A 94 5.25 7.59 0.26
CA SER A 94 5.83 6.96 -0.93
C SER A 94 7.33 6.71 -0.73
N GLY A 95 8.19 7.64 -1.13
CA GLY A 95 9.65 7.54 -1.01
C GLY A 95 10.34 7.35 -2.36
N THR A 96 10.87 8.44 -2.93
CA THR A 96 11.44 8.40 -4.30
C THR A 96 12.92 8.03 -4.37
N SER A 97 13.64 8.03 -3.25
CA SER A 97 15.06 7.67 -3.23
C SER A 97 15.30 6.19 -3.55
N GLY A 98 14.45 5.30 -3.03
CA GLY A 98 14.51 3.87 -3.33
C GLY A 98 14.24 3.57 -4.81
N MET A 99 13.31 4.32 -5.44
CA MET A 99 13.04 4.24 -6.88
C MET A 99 14.28 4.59 -7.71
N LYS A 100 14.97 5.69 -7.35
CA LYS A 100 16.22 6.11 -8.02
C LYS A 100 17.32 5.06 -7.87
N ALA A 101 17.45 4.49 -6.68
CA ALA A 101 18.40 3.42 -6.39
C ALA A 101 18.10 2.18 -7.25
N ALA A 102 16.84 1.75 -7.31
CA ALA A 102 16.40 0.60 -8.10
C ALA A 102 16.72 0.76 -9.60
N MET A 103 16.52 1.95 -10.18
CA MET A 103 16.86 2.24 -11.58
C MET A 103 18.36 2.12 -11.88
N ASN A 104 19.22 2.26 -10.87
CA ASN A 104 20.67 2.05 -10.99
C ASN A 104 21.08 0.61 -10.65
N GLY A 105 20.12 -0.30 -10.44
CA GLY A 105 20.39 -1.68 -10.03
C GLY A 105 20.75 -1.84 -8.57
N VAL A 106 20.60 -0.80 -7.74
CA VAL A 106 20.83 -0.89 -6.30
C VAL A 106 19.65 -1.62 -5.66
N ILE A 107 19.96 -2.64 -4.85
CA ILE A 107 18.93 -3.49 -4.24
C ILE A 107 18.34 -2.76 -3.04
N ASN A 108 17.01 -2.73 -2.94
CA ASN A 108 16.33 -2.12 -1.80
C ASN A 108 16.16 -3.12 -0.66
N CYS A 109 16.36 -2.65 0.57
CA CYS A 109 15.96 -3.32 1.81
C CYS A 109 15.11 -2.32 2.59
N SER A 110 13.82 -2.59 2.75
CA SER A 110 12.91 -1.62 3.35
C SER A 110 11.78 -2.26 4.12
N ILE A 111 11.25 -1.51 5.08
CA ILE A 111 9.92 -1.75 5.64
C ILE A 111 8.90 -1.68 4.51
N LEU A 112 7.85 -2.52 4.58
CA LEU A 112 6.70 -2.48 3.67
C LEU A 112 5.81 -1.27 4.00
N ASP A 113 6.25 -0.11 3.50
CA ASP A 113 5.57 1.17 3.60
C ASP A 113 5.80 1.99 2.31
N GLY A 114 4.91 2.94 2.05
CA GLY A 114 4.95 3.80 0.88
C GLY A 114 5.15 3.03 -0.43
N TRP A 115 6.13 3.45 -1.23
CA TRP A 115 6.36 2.86 -2.56
C TRP A 115 6.78 1.40 -2.50
N TRP A 116 7.42 0.98 -1.40
CA TRP A 116 7.93 -0.38 -1.28
C TRP A 116 6.81 -1.37 -0.98
N ASP A 117 5.76 -0.96 -0.26
CA ASP A 117 4.55 -1.76 -0.07
C ASP A 117 3.84 -2.02 -1.40
N GLU A 118 3.88 -1.06 -2.33
CA GLU A 118 3.37 -1.23 -3.70
C GLU A 118 4.27 -2.14 -4.55
N ALA A 119 5.59 -1.98 -4.43
CA ALA A 119 6.58 -2.51 -5.36
C ALA A 119 7.13 -3.90 -5.02
N TYR A 120 7.13 -4.28 -3.74
CA TYR A 120 7.99 -5.36 -3.26
C TYR A 120 7.70 -6.70 -3.93
N GLU A 121 8.76 -7.29 -4.48
CA GLU A 121 8.82 -8.67 -4.95
C GLU A 121 10.09 -9.31 -4.38
N ALA A 122 10.03 -10.58 -4.00
CA ALA A 122 11.14 -11.29 -3.37
C ALA A 122 12.38 -11.39 -4.29
N GLU A 123 12.20 -11.22 -5.60
CA GLU A 123 13.21 -11.27 -6.64
C GLU A 123 13.85 -9.89 -6.93
N THR A 124 13.31 -8.80 -6.38
CA THR A 124 13.75 -7.43 -6.69
C THR A 124 14.37 -6.69 -5.49
N GLY A 125 14.19 -7.21 -4.28
CA GLY A 125 14.80 -6.69 -3.07
C GLY A 125 14.40 -7.46 -1.82
N PHE A 126 14.46 -6.79 -0.67
CA PHE A 126 14.19 -7.38 0.62
C PHE A 126 13.21 -6.55 1.44
N ALA A 127 12.33 -7.24 2.18
CA ALA A 127 11.39 -6.64 3.11
C ALA A 127 11.85 -6.86 4.56
N ILE A 128 11.76 -5.82 5.37
CA ILE A 128 11.92 -5.88 6.83
C ILE A 128 10.52 -6.10 7.42
N GLY A 129 10.31 -7.26 8.05
CA GLY A 129 8.98 -7.67 8.51
C GLY A 129 8.08 -8.15 7.36
N LYS A 130 6.78 -8.25 7.63
CA LYS A 130 5.72 -8.68 6.71
C LYS A 130 4.56 -7.68 6.61
N GLY A 131 4.80 -6.43 7.01
CA GLY A 131 3.77 -5.38 6.99
C GLY A 131 2.85 -5.44 8.21
N GLU A 132 3.40 -5.84 9.35
CA GLU A 132 2.69 -5.83 10.63
C GLU A 132 2.35 -4.38 11.06
N ILE A 133 1.31 -4.24 11.89
CA ILE A 133 0.97 -2.99 12.59
C ILE A 133 1.15 -3.28 14.07
N TYR A 134 1.87 -2.40 14.75
CA TYR A 134 2.20 -2.52 16.16
C TYR A 134 1.54 -1.38 16.94
N GLU A 135 1.03 -1.68 18.13
CA GLU A 135 0.49 -0.65 19.03
C GLU A 135 1.61 0.05 19.80
N ASP A 136 2.67 -0.69 20.17
CA ASP A 136 3.85 -0.17 20.85
C ASP A 136 4.99 0.08 19.86
N SER A 137 5.44 1.33 19.81
CA SER A 137 6.56 1.75 18.96
C SER A 137 7.92 1.20 19.39
N GLU A 138 8.14 0.94 20.69
CA GLU A 138 9.40 0.40 21.19
C GLU A 138 9.50 -1.09 20.84
N GLU A 139 8.43 -1.85 21.08
CA GLU A 139 8.34 -3.25 20.66
C GLU A 139 8.52 -3.40 19.14
N GLN A 140 7.89 -2.52 18.35
CA GLN A 140 8.08 -2.47 16.90
C GLN A 140 9.56 -2.33 16.54
N ASP A 141 10.24 -1.34 17.13
CA ASP A 141 11.63 -1.05 16.80
C ASP A 141 12.54 -2.25 17.15
N ASP A 142 12.31 -2.91 18.29
CA ASP A 142 13.06 -4.12 18.70
C ASP A 142 12.83 -5.33 17.79
N ILE A 143 11.60 -5.55 17.33
CA ILE A 143 11.27 -6.64 16.41
C ILE A 143 11.89 -6.38 15.03
N GLU A 144 11.71 -5.17 14.50
CA GLU A 144 12.17 -4.81 13.16
C GLU A 144 13.69 -4.64 13.09
N ASN A 145 14.35 -4.19 14.16
CA ASN A 145 15.81 -4.22 14.27
C ASN A 145 16.34 -5.66 14.16
N ARG A 146 15.77 -6.60 14.93
CA ARG A 146 16.18 -8.01 14.87
C ARG A 146 15.92 -8.60 13.50
N ALA A 147 14.80 -8.26 12.86
CA ALA A 147 14.48 -8.69 11.50
C ALA A 147 15.50 -8.16 10.49
N LEU A 148 15.88 -6.87 10.56
CA LEU A 148 16.89 -6.25 9.71
C LEU A 148 18.26 -6.92 9.88
N LEU A 149 18.73 -7.12 11.12
CA LEU A 149 20.02 -7.77 11.37
C LEU A 149 20.02 -9.24 10.93
N ASN A 150 18.92 -9.97 11.13
CA ASN A 150 18.76 -11.33 10.61
C ASN A 150 18.83 -11.36 9.08
N LEU A 151 18.19 -10.40 8.40
CA LEU A 151 18.17 -10.29 6.96
C LEU A 151 19.57 -10.00 6.41
N LEU A 152 20.29 -9.07 7.03
CA LEU A 152 21.69 -8.77 6.71
C LEU A 152 22.59 -10.01 6.83
N GLU A 153 22.57 -10.65 8.00
CA GLU A 153 23.46 -11.77 8.33
C GLU A 153 23.17 -13.03 7.51
N ARG A 154 21.89 -13.38 7.35
CA ARG A 154 21.49 -14.70 6.83
C ARG A 154 21.15 -14.70 5.35
N GLN A 155 20.86 -13.53 4.76
CA GLN A 155 20.41 -13.45 3.36
C GLN A 155 21.24 -12.47 2.55
N ILE A 156 21.26 -11.19 2.92
CA ILE A 156 21.85 -10.13 2.11
C ILE A 156 23.37 -10.31 1.97
N LEU A 157 24.10 -10.37 3.08
CA LEU A 157 25.57 -10.52 3.02
C LEU A 157 25.99 -11.84 2.37
N PRO A 158 25.40 -13.02 2.69
CA PRO A 158 25.68 -14.26 1.98
C PRO A 158 25.40 -14.19 0.47
N GLU A 159 24.28 -13.59 0.05
CA GLU A 159 23.95 -13.47 -1.37
C GLU A 159 24.89 -12.50 -2.09
N PHE A 160 25.18 -11.35 -1.48
CA PHE A 160 26.09 -10.37 -2.04
C PHE A 160 27.50 -10.90 -2.17
N TYR A 161 28.01 -11.66 -1.19
CA TYR A 161 29.36 -12.22 -1.17
C TYR A 161 29.51 -13.57 -1.87
N GLY A 162 28.41 -14.29 -2.15
CA GLY A 162 28.44 -15.56 -2.87
C GLY A 162 28.94 -15.41 -4.30
N ARG A 163 30.17 -15.83 -4.57
CA ARG A 163 30.80 -15.83 -5.90
C ARG A 163 30.72 -17.20 -6.56
N ASP A 164 30.58 -17.21 -7.88
CA ASP A 164 30.76 -18.42 -8.69
C ASP A 164 32.23 -18.66 -9.05
N GLU A 165 32.51 -19.70 -9.84
CA GLU A 165 33.86 -20.03 -10.33
C GLU A 165 34.51 -18.90 -11.13
N SER A 166 33.73 -17.99 -11.71
CA SER A 166 34.21 -16.80 -12.43
C SER A 166 34.43 -15.58 -11.53
N GLY A 167 34.24 -15.73 -10.21
CA GLY A 167 34.40 -14.64 -9.26
C GLY A 167 33.26 -13.61 -9.31
N LEU A 168 32.08 -13.97 -9.83
CA LEU A 168 30.94 -13.06 -9.98
C LEU A 168 29.78 -13.41 -9.03
N PRO A 169 29.12 -12.41 -8.42
CA PRO A 169 27.94 -12.65 -7.59
C PRO A 169 26.69 -12.82 -8.46
N ARG A 170 26.53 -14.00 -9.07
CA ARG A 170 25.47 -14.27 -10.06
C ARG A 170 24.06 -13.98 -9.56
N LYS A 171 23.74 -14.40 -8.32
CA LYS A 171 22.43 -14.17 -7.71
C LYS A 171 22.16 -12.68 -7.51
N TRP A 172 23.14 -11.94 -6.99
CA TRP A 172 23.04 -10.50 -6.81
C TRP A 172 22.87 -9.78 -8.16
N ILE A 173 23.70 -10.09 -9.16
CA ILE A 173 23.60 -9.50 -10.51
C ILE A 173 22.24 -9.78 -11.14
N GLN A 174 21.70 -11.00 -10.96
CA GLN A 174 20.36 -11.33 -11.44
C GLN A 174 19.30 -10.46 -10.77
N ARG A 175 19.38 -10.29 -9.44
CA ARG A 175 18.50 -9.40 -8.68
C ARG A 175 18.62 -7.94 -9.14
N MET A 176 19.84 -7.45 -9.41
CA MET A 176 20.06 -6.10 -9.94
C MET A 176 19.34 -5.90 -11.28
N LYS A 177 19.49 -6.87 -12.19
CA LYS A 177 18.82 -6.84 -13.50
C LYS A 177 17.30 -6.89 -13.37
N GLN A 178 16.78 -7.71 -12.45
CA GLN A 178 15.35 -7.82 -12.18
C GLN A 178 14.80 -6.52 -11.56
N CYS A 179 15.56 -5.93 -10.64
CA CYS A 179 15.22 -4.64 -10.04
C CYS A 179 15.08 -3.56 -11.13
N ILE A 180 16.05 -3.46 -12.05
CA ILE A 180 15.99 -2.51 -13.17
C ILE A 180 14.79 -2.79 -14.08
N SER A 181 14.56 -4.05 -14.47
CA SER A 181 13.52 -4.40 -15.44
C SER A 181 12.10 -4.18 -14.91
N VAL A 182 11.86 -4.47 -13.63
CA VAL A 182 10.55 -4.35 -12.99
C VAL A 182 10.29 -2.93 -12.50
N MET A 183 11.26 -2.31 -11.82
CA MET A 183 11.04 -1.04 -11.11
C MET A 183 11.05 0.17 -12.05
N THR A 184 11.93 0.18 -13.06
CA THR A 184 12.09 1.34 -13.94
C THR A 184 10.81 1.73 -14.69
N PRO A 185 10.10 0.81 -15.40
CA PRO A 185 8.86 1.18 -16.08
C PRO A 185 7.75 1.56 -15.10
N ARG A 186 7.66 0.85 -13.96
CA ARG A 186 6.62 1.07 -12.96
C ARG A 186 6.75 2.41 -12.27
N PHE A 187 7.96 2.87 -11.95
CA PHE A 187 8.22 4.10 -11.19
C PHE A 187 8.80 5.24 -12.03
N SER A 188 8.64 5.18 -13.35
CA SER A 188 9.02 6.28 -14.24
C SER A 188 8.10 7.49 -14.06
N THR A 189 8.70 8.68 -13.98
CA THR A 189 7.94 9.94 -13.99
C THR A 189 7.16 10.12 -15.29
N MET A 190 7.59 9.52 -16.41
CA MET A 190 6.81 9.55 -17.65
C MET A 190 5.45 8.87 -17.48
N ARG A 191 5.45 7.70 -16.83
CA ARG A 191 4.21 6.96 -16.52
C ARG A 191 3.31 7.79 -15.62
N MET A 192 3.87 8.35 -14.53
CA MET A 192 3.12 9.22 -13.61
C MET A 192 2.51 10.42 -14.34
N VAL A 193 3.28 11.15 -15.15
CA VAL A 193 2.76 12.32 -15.90
C VAL A 193 1.70 11.90 -16.90
N ASN A 194 1.84 10.74 -17.55
CA ASN A 194 0.82 10.21 -18.45
C ASN A 194 -0.49 9.91 -17.71
N ASP A 195 -0.41 9.19 -16.57
CA ASP A 195 -1.56 8.90 -15.73
C ASP A 195 -2.29 10.18 -15.29
N TYR A 196 -1.54 11.19 -14.82
CA TYR A 196 -2.12 12.48 -14.43
C TYR A 196 -2.77 13.21 -15.61
N THR A 197 -2.12 13.16 -16.78
CA THR A 197 -2.62 13.82 -17.98
C THR A 197 -3.92 13.19 -18.47
N GLU A 198 -3.95 11.86 -18.61
CA GLU A 198 -5.10 11.14 -19.14
C GLU A 198 -6.26 11.06 -18.15
N GLN A 199 -5.97 10.76 -16.88
CA GLN A 199 -7.01 10.47 -15.88
C GLN A 199 -7.54 11.71 -15.17
N PHE A 200 -6.82 12.85 -15.22
CA PHE A 200 -7.23 14.07 -14.53
C PHE A 200 -7.25 15.29 -15.45
N TYR A 201 -6.10 15.67 -16.03
CA TYR A 201 -5.99 16.96 -16.70
C TYR A 201 -6.83 17.06 -17.98
N LEU A 202 -6.79 16.05 -18.85
CA LEU A 202 -7.57 16.06 -20.09
C LEU A 202 -9.07 15.95 -19.82
N LEU A 203 -9.48 15.13 -18.86
CA LEU A 203 -10.89 15.02 -18.47
C LEU A 203 -11.41 16.34 -17.88
N ALA A 204 -10.67 16.94 -16.94
CA ALA A 204 -11.04 18.22 -16.34
C ALA A 204 -11.08 19.35 -17.39
N HIS A 205 -10.13 19.34 -18.35
CA HIS A 205 -10.12 20.31 -19.43
C HIS A 205 -11.33 20.15 -20.36
N GLY A 206 -11.66 18.93 -20.77
CA GLY A 206 -12.84 18.64 -21.60
C GLY A 206 -14.14 19.04 -20.91
N LEU A 207 -14.29 18.71 -19.63
CA LEU A 207 -15.46 19.12 -18.85
C LEU A 207 -15.54 20.64 -18.71
N SER A 208 -14.41 21.32 -18.47
CA SER A 208 -14.36 22.78 -18.40
C SER A 208 -14.90 23.44 -19.68
N ILE A 209 -14.54 22.90 -20.86
CA ILE A 209 -15.06 23.38 -22.14
C ILE A 209 -16.58 23.17 -22.23
N SER A 210 -17.08 21.98 -21.91
CA SER A 210 -18.53 21.68 -21.96
C SER A 210 -19.32 22.60 -21.03
N LEU A 211 -18.86 22.74 -19.79
CA LEU A 211 -19.54 23.56 -18.77
C LEU A 211 -19.49 25.06 -19.10
N GLN A 212 -18.50 25.52 -19.86
CA GLN A 212 -18.40 26.92 -20.29
C GLN A 212 -19.25 27.26 -21.52
N ALA A 213 -19.68 26.25 -22.27
CA ALA A 213 -20.51 26.44 -23.46
C ALA A 213 -21.89 27.05 -23.11
N ASP A 214 -22.59 27.55 -24.13
CA ASP A 214 -23.97 28.06 -24.05
C ASP A 214 -24.21 29.04 -22.88
N GLY A 215 -23.25 29.91 -22.60
CA GLY A 215 -23.36 30.90 -21.52
C GLY A 215 -23.42 30.29 -20.12
N LEU A 216 -22.67 29.21 -19.86
CA LEU A 216 -22.59 28.51 -18.57
C LEU A 216 -23.88 27.76 -18.16
N ARG A 217 -24.76 27.43 -19.11
CA ARG A 217 -26.02 26.74 -18.83
C ARG A 217 -25.80 25.42 -18.08
N GLU A 218 -24.93 24.54 -18.60
CA GLU A 218 -24.65 23.25 -17.97
C GLU A 218 -23.96 23.39 -16.61
N ALA A 219 -23.09 24.39 -16.44
CA ALA A 219 -22.49 24.69 -15.14
C ALA A 219 -23.56 25.07 -14.11
N GLY A 220 -24.53 25.91 -14.48
CA GLY A 220 -25.65 26.29 -13.63
C GLY A 220 -26.57 25.13 -13.27
N GLU A 221 -26.82 24.22 -14.22
CA GLU A 221 -27.59 22.99 -13.98
C GLU A 221 -26.83 22.02 -13.06
N LEU A 222 -25.54 21.80 -13.28
CA LEU A 222 -24.70 20.96 -12.43
C LEU A 222 -24.62 21.53 -11.00
N ALA A 223 -24.49 22.84 -10.85
CA ALA A 223 -24.49 23.49 -9.53
C ALA A 223 -25.80 23.23 -8.77
N LYS A 224 -26.96 23.40 -9.44
CA LYS A 224 -28.27 23.07 -8.87
C LYS A 224 -28.38 21.59 -8.52
N GLN A 225 -27.84 20.71 -9.36
CA GLN A 225 -27.85 19.27 -9.11
C GLN A 225 -27.00 18.90 -7.89
N ILE A 226 -25.80 19.50 -7.75
CA ILE A 226 -24.95 19.33 -6.56
C ILE A 226 -25.67 19.78 -5.28
N GLU A 227 -26.38 20.92 -5.32
CA GLU A 227 -27.20 21.37 -4.19
C GLU A 227 -28.36 20.42 -3.90
N ARG A 228 -29.02 19.89 -4.93
CA ARG A 228 -30.09 18.90 -4.80
C ARG A 228 -29.57 17.60 -4.18
N PHE A 229 -28.40 17.10 -4.59
CA PHE A 229 -27.74 15.99 -3.93
C PHE A 229 -27.55 16.27 -2.46
N ARG A 230 -26.89 17.38 -2.08
CA ARG A 230 -26.65 17.72 -0.67
C ARG A 230 -27.94 17.81 0.15
N ARG A 231 -29.02 18.32 -0.43
CA ARG A 231 -30.33 18.45 0.23
C ARG A 231 -30.99 17.10 0.52
N HIS A 232 -31.00 16.19 -0.46
CA HIS A 232 -31.76 14.95 -0.39
C HIS A 232 -30.92 13.72 -0.03
N TRP A 233 -29.58 13.84 0.00
CA TRP A 233 -28.70 12.73 0.38
C TRP A 233 -28.99 12.11 1.75
N PRO A 234 -29.42 12.86 2.78
CA PRO A 234 -29.82 12.25 4.06
C PRO A 234 -30.96 11.22 3.95
N GLU A 235 -31.75 11.26 2.87
CA GLU A 235 -32.80 10.28 2.60
C GLU A 235 -32.24 8.97 2.01
N VAL A 236 -31.05 9.03 1.39
CA VAL A 236 -30.39 7.91 0.71
C VAL A 236 -29.89 6.91 1.73
N ALA A 237 -30.38 5.68 1.65
CA ALA A 237 -30.02 4.59 2.54
C ALA A 237 -29.89 3.27 1.78
N VAL A 238 -28.83 2.51 2.06
CA VAL A 238 -28.74 1.10 1.67
C VAL A 238 -29.48 0.33 2.78
N GLU A 239 -30.72 -0.09 2.50
CA GLU A 239 -31.63 -0.63 3.52
C GLU A 239 -31.46 -2.14 3.71
N ARG A 240 -31.11 -2.87 2.65
CA ARG A 240 -30.93 -4.32 2.69
C ARG A 240 -29.90 -4.76 1.67
N VAL A 241 -28.93 -5.56 2.08
CA VAL A 241 -28.01 -6.26 1.19
C VAL A 241 -28.21 -7.76 1.37
N SER A 242 -28.30 -8.49 0.27
CA SER A 242 -28.41 -9.95 0.24
C SER A 242 -27.51 -10.50 -0.84
N SER A 243 -26.98 -11.70 -0.62
CA SER A 243 -26.12 -12.38 -1.58
C SER A 243 -26.41 -13.87 -1.63
N ASP A 244 -26.05 -14.51 -2.73
CA ASP A 244 -26.02 -15.97 -2.85
C ASP A 244 -24.70 -16.60 -2.32
N ALA A 245 -23.87 -15.80 -1.65
CA ALA A 245 -22.60 -16.26 -1.09
C ALA A 245 -22.82 -17.34 -0.03
N GLU A 246 -22.25 -18.52 -0.28
CA GLU A 246 -22.09 -19.57 0.72
C GLU A 246 -20.90 -19.27 1.64
N VAL A 247 -20.80 -19.97 2.77
CA VAL A 247 -19.68 -19.84 3.73
C VAL A 247 -18.32 -20.07 3.04
N THR A 248 -18.29 -20.92 2.00
CA THR A 248 -17.12 -21.15 1.16
C THR A 248 -17.48 -20.91 -0.30
N VAL A 249 -16.82 -19.95 -0.93
CA VAL A 249 -17.00 -19.66 -2.36
C VAL A 249 -15.76 -20.13 -3.12
N PRO A 250 -15.90 -21.00 -4.14
CA PRO A 250 -14.79 -21.35 -5.02
C PRO A 250 -14.19 -20.14 -5.72
N VAL A 251 -12.86 -20.14 -5.90
CA VAL A 251 -12.16 -19.10 -6.67
C VAL A 251 -12.74 -19.02 -8.08
N ASN A 252 -12.90 -17.80 -8.59
CA ASN A 252 -13.52 -17.47 -9.88
C ASN A 252 -15.02 -17.82 -10.02
N LYS A 253 -15.69 -18.36 -8.99
CA LYS A 253 -17.15 -18.46 -9.00
C LYS A 253 -17.74 -17.07 -8.71
N PRO A 254 -18.69 -16.58 -9.53
CA PRO A 254 -19.34 -15.31 -9.27
C PRO A 254 -20.19 -15.40 -8.01
N VAL A 255 -20.14 -14.35 -7.20
CA VAL A 255 -21.05 -14.07 -6.09
C VAL A 255 -21.99 -12.97 -6.55
N HIS A 256 -23.28 -13.27 -6.53
CA HIS A 256 -24.33 -12.33 -6.88
C HIS A 256 -24.82 -11.61 -5.63
N VAL A 257 -24.88 -10.28 -5.72
CA VAL A 257 -25.31 -9.39 -4.64
C VAL A 257 -26.50 -8.58 -5.12
N GLU A 258 -27.54 -8.53 -4.30
CA GLU A 258 -28.71 -7.68 -4.46
C GLU A 258 -28.76 -6.68 -3.30
N ALA A 259 -29.00 -5.40 -3.63
CA ALA A 259 -29.17 -4.34 -2.65
C ALA A 259 -30.49 -3.60 -2.86
N VAL A 260 -31.26 -3.40 -1.81
CA VAL A 260 -32.41 -2.48 -1.80
C VAL A 260 -31.91 -1.13 -1.32
N VAL A 261 -31.97 -0.13 -2.20
CA VAL A 261 -31.53 1.23 -1.90
C VAL A 261 -32.74 2.15 -1.94
N ARG A 262 -32.95 2.88 -0.84
CA ARG A 262 -33.84 4.03 -0.79
C ARG A 262 -33.08 5.25 -1.29
N HIS A 263 -33.59 5.91 -2.31
CA HIS A 263 -33.03 7.13 -2.92
C HIS A 263 -33.89 8.38 -2.67
N GLY A 264 -35.05 8.23 -2.04
CA GLY A 264 -35.88 9.34 -1.58
C GLY A 264 -36.39 10.19 -2.75
N ALA A 265 -36.15 11.50 -2.68
CA ALA A 265 -36.49 12.44 -3.76
C ALA A 265 -35.50 12.45 -4.95
N LEU A 266 -34.40 11.68 -4.90
CA LEU A 266 -33.51 11.46 -6.04
C LEU A 266 -34.06 10.34 -6.94
N SER A 267 -33.60 10.24 -8.18
CA SER A 267 -33.91 9.10 -9.05
C SER A 267 -32.86 7.99 -8.91
N ALA A 268 -33.19 6.78 -9.35
CA ALA A 268 -32.24 5.66 -9.38
C ALA A 268 -31.06 5.89 -10.34
N GLU A 269 -31.20 6.77 -11.34
CA GLU A 269 -30.14 7.14 -12.29
C GLU A 269 -29.19 8.21 -11.73
N GLU A 270 -29.68 8.96 -10.75
CA GLU A 270 -28.94 10.02 -10.04
C GLU A 270 -28.04 9.48 -8.93
N ILE A 271 -28.08 8.17 -8.69
CA ILE A 271 -27.19 7.47 -7.76
C ILE A 271 -26.43 6.35 -8.48
N SER A 272 -25.15 6.20 -8.14
CA SER A 272 -24.36 5.03 -8.49
C SER A 272 -24.30 4.14 -7.26
N VAL A 273 -24.88 2.94 -7.37
CA VAL A 273 -24.77 1.91 -6.35
C VAL A 273 -23.56 1.04 -6.70
N GLU A 274 -22.67 0.87 -5.75
CA GLU A 274 -21.36 0.27 -5.94
C GLU A 274 -21.15 -0.88 -4.98
N LEU A 275 -20.75 -2.03 -5.51
CA LEU A 275 -20.29 -3.18 -4.77
C LEU A 275 -18.79 -3.04 -4.51
N TYR A 276 -18.43 -2.90 -3.24
CA TYR A 276 -17.06 -2.74 -2.78
C TYR A 276 -16.59 -4.07 -2.17
N HIS A 277 -15.64 -4.74 -2.80
CA HIS A 277 -15.23 -6.11 -2.44
C HIS A 277 -13.70 -6.29 -2.44
N GLY A 278 -13.19 -7.13 -1.55
CA GLY A 278 -11.75 -7.25 -1.35
C GLY A 278 -11.34 -8.35 -0.37
N GLU A 279 -10.08 -8.30 0.05
CA GLU A 279 -9.51 -9.16 1.08
C GLU A 279 -9.86 -8.61 2.45
N VAL A 280 -10.17 -9.48 3.40
CA VAL A 280 -10.51 -9.06 4.76
C VAL A 280 -9.42 -9.53 5.71
N THR A 281 -8.83 -8.59 6.44
CA THR A 281 -7.81 -8.89 7.44
C THR A 281 -8.40 -9.61 8.66
N SER A 282 -7.55 -10.08 9.58
CA SER A 282 -8.00 -10.62 10.86
C SER A 282 -8.79 -9.61 11.70
N LEU A 283 -8.48 -8.31 11.54
CA LEU A 283 -9.15 -7.20 12.23
C LEU A 283 -10.50 -6.82 11.60
N GLY A 284 -10.84 -7.38 10.44
CA GLY A 284 -12.08 -7.09 9.73
C GLY A 284 -11.98 -5.97 8.70
N ASP A 285 -10.80 -5.36 8.55
CA ASP A 285 -10.57 -4.32 7.54
C ASP A 285 -10.52 -4.92 6.14
N MET A 286 -11.08 -4.20 5.17
CA MET A 286 -11.03 -4.60 3.77
C MET A 286 -9.86 -3.93 3.04
N VAL A 287 -8.95 -4.74 2.52
CA VAL A 287 -7.76 -4.33 1.77
C VAL A 287 -7.82 -4.83 0.33
N ASN A 288 -7.00 -4.25 -0.55
CA ASN A 288 -6.97 -4.59 -1.99
C ASN A 288 -8.36 -4.55 -2.64
N ALA A 289 -9.20 -3.61 -2.19
CA ALA A 289 -10.59 -3.56 -2.56
C ALA A 289 -10.80 -3.04 -3.98
N LYS A 290 -11.82 -3.56 -4.63
CA LYS A 290 -12.28 -3.18 -5.96
C LYS A 290 -13.72 -2.72 -5.89
N VAL A 291 -14.07 -1.84 -6.82
CA VAL A 291 -15.41 -1.27 -6.95
C VAL A 291 -16.04 -1.79 -8.23
N THR A 292 -17.22 -2.39 -8.12
CA THR A 292 -18.03 -2.80 -9.27
C THR A 292 -19.36 -2.06 -9.23
N ARG A 293 -19.74 -1.39 -10.32
CA ARG A 293 -21.05 -0.73 -10.40
C ARG A 293 -22.17 -1.79 -10.41
N MET A 294 -23.19 -1.57 -9.59
CA MET A 294 -24.43 -2.34 -9.58
C MET A 294 -25.46 -1.69 -10.50
N HIS A 295 -26.35 -2.49 -11.07
CA HIS A 295 -27.36 -2.04 -12.02
C HIS A 295 -28.75 -2.12 -11.41
N ALA A 296 -29.57 -1.08 -11.61
CA ALA A 296 -30.97 -1.11 -11.23
C ALA A 296 -31.68 -2.23 -11.99
N ARG A 297 -32.45 -3.06 -11.27
CA ARG A 297 -33.25 -4.12 -11.89
C ARG A 297 -34.43 -3.47 -12.64
N PRO A 298 -34.75 -3.90 -13.89
CA PRO A 298 -35.83 -3.28 -14.68
C PRO A 298 -37.19 -3.21 -13.96
N ASP A 299 -37.56 -4.28 -13.23
CA ASP A 299 -38.77 -4.33 -12.38
C ASP A 299 -38.41 -4.23 -10.89
N GLY A 300 -37.35 -3.48 -10.58
CA GLY A 300 -36.78 -3.33 -9.24
C GLY A 300 -37.37 -2.19 -8.42
N SER A 301 -38.24 -1.35 -8.98
CA SER A 301 -38.88 -0.27 -8.24
C SER A 301 -39.90 -0.84 -7.26
N GLN A 302 -39.72 -0.57 -5.97
CA GLN A 302 -40.62 -1.05 -4.91
C GLN A 302 -41.63 0.02 -4.46
N GLY A 303 -41.66 1.18 -5.13
CA GLY A 303 -42.40 2.35 -4.66
C GLY A 303 -41.68 3.09 -3.53
N ASP A 304 -42.19 4.26 -3.16
CA ASP A 304 -41.68 5.07 -2.03
C ASP A 304 -40.17 5.38 -2.10
N GLY A 305 -39.67 5.69 -3.30
CA GLY A 305 -38.26 6.03 -3.53
C GLY A 305 -37.29 4.86 -3.31
N ARG A 306 -37.72 3.60 -3.50
CA ARG A 306 -36.86 2.41 -3.37
C ARG A 306 -36.63 1.70 -4.69
N THR A 307 -35.41 1.23 -4.89
CA THR A 307 -35.04 0.45 -6.07
C THR A 307 -34.07 -0.66 -5.71
N VAL A 308 -34.28 -1.81 -6.33
CA VAL A 308 -33.42 -2.98 -6.22
C VAL A 308 -32.29 -2.88 -7.24
N PHE A 309 -31.04 -2.99 -6.77
CA PHE A 309 -29.83 -3.02 -7.58
C PHE A 309 -29.18 -4.40 -7.49
N THR A 310 -28.60 -4.88 -8.59
CA THR A 310 -27.90 -6.15 -8.66
C THR A 310 -26.47 -5.97 -9.18
N GLY A 311 -25.55 -6.74 -8.65
CA GLY A 311 -24.15 -6.76 -9.07
C GLY A 311 -23.52 -8.12 -8.80
N ALA A 312 -22.34 -8.34 -9.35
CA ALA A 312 -21.60 -9.57 -9.09
C ALA A 312 -20.09 -9.30 -9.05
N PHE A 313 -19.38 -10.12 -8.30
CA PHE A 313 -17.92 -10.15 -8.29
C PHE A 313 -17.43 -11.59 -8.21
N SER A 314 -16.20 -11.83 -8.69
CA SER A 314 -15.56 -13.14 -8.63
C SER A 314 -14.28 -13.04 -7.81
N PRO A 315 -14.16 -13.76 -6.68
CA PRO A 315 -12.92 -13.78 -5.90
C PRO A 315 -11.77 -14.37 -6.72
N SER A 316 -10.67 -13.62 -6.85
CA SER A 316 -9.52 -14.01 -7.69
C SER A 316 -8.43 -14.80 -6.94
N GLY A 317 -8.61 -15.07 -5.65
CA GLY A 317 -7.64 -15.79 -4.83
C GLY A 317 -8.26 -16.37 -3.56
N SER A 318 -7.54 -17.31 -2.93
CA SER A 318 -7.92 -17.88 -1.64
C SER A 318 -7.78 -16.86 -0.50
N GLY A 319 -8.28 -17.21 0.68
CA GLY A 319 -8.28 -16.35 1.87
C GLY A 319 -9.64 -15.76 2.19
N ARG A 320 -9.69 -14.96 3.25
CA ARG A 320 -10.93 -14.32 3.71
C ARG A 320 -11.28 -13.16 2.78
N ARG A 321 -12.47 -13.23 2.19
CA ARG A 321 -13.00 -12.21 1.28
C ARG A 321 -14.24 -11.59 1.89
N GLY A 322 -14.48 -10.34 1.57
CA GLY A 322 -15.64 -9.59 2.03
C GLY A 322 -16.12 -8.64 0.97
N PHE A 323 -17.36 -8.21 1.14
CA PHE A 323 -17.95 -7.17 0.33
C PHE A 323 -18.89 -6.31 1.18
N THR A 324 -19.16 -5.11 0.71
CA THR A 324 -20.20 -4.21 1.20
C THR A 324 -20.77 -3.43 0.02
N VAL A 325 -21.88 -2.75 0.21
CA VAL A 325 -22.50 -1.92 -0.81
C VAL A 325 -22.46 -0.47 -0.36
N ARG A 326 -22.24 0.45 -1.29
CA ARG A 326 -22.38 1.88 -1.06
C ARG A 326 -23.16 2.55 -2.17
N ALA A 327 -23.74 3.70 -1.88
CA ALA A 327 -24.30 4.62 -2.86
C ALA A 327 -23.44 5.89 -2.89
N VAL A 328 -23.22 6.43 -4.09
CA VAL A 328 -22.57 7.73 -4.34
C VAL A 328 -23.37 8.51 -5.39
N PRO A 329 -23.33 9.85 -5.40
CA PRO A 329 -24.02 10.65 -6.42
C PRO A 329 -23.55 10.31 -7.83
N HIS A 330 -24.45 10.34 -8.80
CA HIS A 330 -24.15 10.11 -10.20
C HIS A 330 -24.75 11.20 -11.08
N ASP A 331 -23.89 11.85 -11.86
CA ASP A 331 -24.21 12.77 -12.94
C ASP A 331 -23.09 12.66 -13.98
N GLU A 332 -23.41 12.64 -15.26
CA GLU A 332 -22.41 12.48 -16.34
C GLU A 332 -21.35 13.60 -16.35
N ARG A 333 -21.69 14.75 -15.75
CA ARG A 333 -20.80 15.93 -15.63
C ARG A 333 -19.93 15.89 -14.37
N LEU A 334 -20.06 14.88 -13.51
CA LEU A 334 -19.20 14.68 -12.35
C LEU A 334 -18.07 13.69 -12.68
N ILE A 335 -16.84 14.19 -12.75
CA ILE A 335 -15.65 13.35 -12.91
C ILE A 335 -15.22 12.85 -11.51
N GLY A 336 -15.65 11.63 -11.19
CA GLY A 336 -15.29 10.93 -9.95
C GLY A 336 -16.23 11.20 -8.77
N THR A 337 -15.86 10.69 -7.60
CA THR A 337 -16.71 10.65 -6.40
C THR A 337 -16.44 11.77 -5.39
N PHE A 338 -15.43 12.62 -5.62
CA PHE A 338 -14.98 13.65 -4.68
C PHE A 338 -15.95 14.82 -4.54
N ILE A 339 -16.71 15.13 -5.58
CA ILE A 339 -17.74 16.18 -5.58
C ILE A 339 -19.08 15.49 -5.81
N PRO A 340 -20.08 15.68 -4.94
CA PRO A 340 -20.12 16.56 -3.77
C PRO A 340 -19.46 16.01 -2.49
N GLY A 341 -18.80 14.85 -2.53
CA GLY A 341 -18.19 14.23 -1.36
C GLY A 341 -19.20 13.52 -0.46
N LEU A 342 -20.28 13.01 -1.07
CA LEU A 342 -21.35 12.30 -0.40
C LEU A 342 -21.23 10.80 -0.67
N ILE A 343 -21.43 10.01 0.37
CA ILE A 343 -21.36 8.56 0.32
C ILE A 343 -22.27 7.99 1.40
N THR A 344 -23.03 6.96 1.05
CA THR A 344 -23.83 6.19 2.00
C THR A 344 -23.38 4.74 1.91
N TRP A 345 -22.86 4.20 3.00
CA TRP A 345 -22.52 2.78 3.09
C TRP A 345 -23.73 1.97 3.57
N ASP A 346 -23.71 0.68 3.29
CA ASP A 346 -24.51 -0.29 4.01
C ASP A 346 -24.22 -0.18 5.51
N THR A 347 -25.20 0.30 6.27
CA THR A 347 -25.16 0.38 7.73
C THR A 347 -25.83 -0.83 8.37
N GLY A 348 -26.04 -1.92 7.61
CA GLY A 348 -26.61 -3.17 8.08
C GLY A 348 -25.92 -3.67 9.34
N ALA A 349 -26.52 -3.35 10.48
CA ALA A 349 -26.31 -4.02 11.75
C ALA A 349 -26.81 -5.46 11.62
N SER A 350 -26.00 -6.31 10.99
CA SER A 350 -26.10 -7.75 11.08
C SER A 350 -24.76 -8.25 11.60
N GLU A 351 -24.63 -8.28 12.93
CA GLU A 351 -23.67 -9.17 13.59
C GLU A 351 -23.99 -10.60 13.14
N THR A 352 -23.32 -11.07 12.10
CA THR A 352 -23.19 -12.51 11.91
C THR A 352 -22.01 -12.91 12.79
N PRO A 353 -22.22 -13.63 13.91
CA PRO A 353 -21.12 -14.01 14.79
C PRO A 353 -20.25 -14.99 14.03
N LEU A 354 -19.04 -14.59 13.69
CA LEU A 354 -18.01 -15.53 13.25
C LEU A 354 -17.50 -16.28 14.47
N GLN A 355 -18.10 -17.43 14.74
CA GLN A 355 -17.58 -18.37 15.74
C GLN A 355 -16.24 -18.95 15.27
N ARG A 356 -15.30 -18.98 16.22
CA ARG A 356 -14.01 -19.67 16.13
C ARG A 356 -14.23 -21.14 15.74
N ILE A 357 -13.49 -21.62 14.75
CA ILE A 357 -13.35 -23.06 14.51
C ILE A 357 -12.38 -23.60 15.57
N GLY A 358 -12.90 -24.49 16.42
CA GLY A 358 -12.11 -25.31 17.32
C GLY A 358 -11.22 -26.29 16.53
N SER A 359 -9.99 -26.46 17.00
CA SER A 359 -9.09 -27.48 16.53
C SER A 359 -9.66 -28.87 16.86
N GLU A 360 -10.24 -29.57 15.89
CA GLU A 360 -10.34 -31.03 16.01
C GLU A 360 -9.03 -31.67 15.54
N PRO A 361 -8.43 -32.55 16.36
CA PRO A 361 -7.16 -33.18 16.06
C PRO A 361 -7.31 -34.20 14.93
N THR A 362 -6.40 -34.11 13.97
CA THR A 362 -6.14 -35.12 12.94
C THR A 362 -6.18 -36.53 13.52
N ARG A 363 -7.14 -37.33 13.04
CA ARG A 363 -7.18 -38.79 13.25
C ARG A 363 -5.90 -39.42 12.69
N THR A 364 -5.17 -40.08 13.57
CA THR A 364 -4.07 -41.00 13.26
C THR A 364 -4.61 -42.19 12.46
N PRO A 365 -3.98 -42.61 11.35
CA PRO A 365 -4.25 -43.90 10.75
C PRO A 365 -3.46 -44.99 11.49
N GLN A 366 -4.14 -45.81 12.29
CA GLN A 366 -3.75 -47.22 12.52
C GLN A 366 -4.25 -47.97 11.28
N GLY A 367 -3.41 -48.58 10.45
CA GLY A 367 -2.69 -49.82 10.74
C GLY A 367 -3.38 -50.96 9.97
N ALA A 368 -2.74 -51.51 8.95
CA ALA A 368 -3.13 -52.77 8.33
C ALA A 368 -1.88 -53.63 8.14
N HIS A 369 -1.85 -54.72 8.90
CA HIS A 369 -0.94 -55.84 8.76
C HIS A 369 -1.21 -56.58 7.43
N ALA A 370 -0.14 -56.84 6.68
CA ALA A 370 0.26 -58.15 6.17
C ALA A 370 1.72 -58.08 5.72
#